data_AF-A0A8T5XXT3-F1
#
_entry.id   AF-A0A8T5XXT3-F1
#
_cell.length_a   1.000
_cell.length_b   1.000
_cell.length_c   1.000
_cell.angle_alpha   90.00
_cell.angle_beta   90.00
_cell.angle_gamma   90.00
#
_symmetry.space_group_name_H-M   'P 1'
#
loop_
_entity.id
_entity.type
_entity.pdbx_description
1 polymer ?
#
loop_
_entity_poly.entity_id
_entity_poly.type
_entity_poly.pdbx_seq_one_letter_code
_entity_poly.pdbx_strand_id
1 'polypeptide(L)'
;MSQEEGNVYGIIKNSKLKRSNIKKNQYTISLLNEALRVGVLNMQEICNIQSEIKLLLKDLIMRYTKGESTSVTIETTENLLSSIMYAIDAYTYSFHSLNKALEHLKKNDMKKIYEKGIELISLCYEETIELYKKISKNKLNVKLEAYNLTIWEAMPLFFKKYEIIFGAHNTMASIDYPLALVVDDIKFRGVFYINKYLKRFNLETMFCKYFDEEDIEKTLKNFGKMTKMDYKIELINIFELVFNNAIFSVLSGGKARNINISKYQYEYLNERLIRLNTNEITLLVERGSEILIDALNISDLDILEYIKYYKKKFILRVENAVENKSLNNLIVTEREEEFKDNIFLFKENKRMSNSDFNLIVKKISRCRNTIDKISIIKSNISSLNDMLDLFNAHCLYGKEFKLVFDLLGDMELTILSKIVFYEELRDDNRKFLKIILDSKKSNDEWQIHFIEYLQNLEKNRINSIERYFSEINYEEISFY
;
A
#
# COMPACT_ATOMS: atom_id res chain seq x y z
N MET A 1 -18.21 -67.28 38.85
CA MET A 1 -18.68 -65.88 38.78
C MET A 1 -17.45 -65.02 38.57
N SER A 2 -17.05 -64.84 37.30
CA SER A 2 -17.48 -63.77 36.38
C SER A 2 -16.56 -62.55 36.55
N GLN A 3 -15.53 -62.47 35.69
CA GLN A 3 -15.51 -61.66 34.46
C GLN A 3 -15.42 -60.17 34.76
N GLU A 4 -14.28 -59.56 34.42
CA GLU A 4 -14.22 -58.29 33.69
C GLU A 4 -12.84 -58.13 33.04
N GLU A 5 -12.76 -58.63 31.81
CA GLU A 5 -11.76 -58.22 30.82
C GLU A 5 -12.09 -56.79 30.39
N GLY A 6 -11.21 -55.84 30.72
CA GLY A 6 -11.27 -54.45 30.26
C GLY A 6 -10.14 -54.16 29.29
N ASN A 7 -10.17 -54.80 28.12
CA ASN A 7 -9.26 -54.55 27.01
C ASN A 7 -9.54 -53.16 26.40
N VAL A 8 -8.77 -52.14 26.79
CA VAL A 8 -8.84 -50.78 26.18
C VAL A 8 -7.66 -50.58 25.21
N TYR A 9 -7.52 -51.49 24.25
CA TYR A 9 -6.77 -51.23 23.02
C TYR A 9 -7.78 -50.94 21.90
N GLY A 10 -8.17 -49.68 21.80
CA GLY A 10 -9.14 -49.20 20.82
C GLY A 10 -8.91 -47.76 20.40
N ILE A 11 -7.66 -47.34 20.17
CA ILE A 11 -7.41 -46.08 19.47
C ILE A 11 -7.66 -46.34 17.98
N ILE A 12 -8.80 -45.84 17.51
CA ILE A 12 -9.26 -45.90 16.12
C ILE A 12 -8.20 -45.25 15.20
N LYS A 13 -7.27 -46.06 14.70
CA LYS A 13 -6.32 -45.73 13.63
C LYS A 13 -7.05 -45.81 12.29
N ASN A 14 -7.81 -44.78 11.93
CA ASN A 14 -8.24 -44.58 10.54
C ASN A 14 -8.81 -43.16 10.32
N SER A 15 -7.98 -42.13 10.47
CA SER A 15 -8.32 -40.80 9.95
C SER A 15 -7.37 -40.41 8.83
N LYS A 16 -7.85 -40.20 7.61
CA LYS A 16 -7.00 -39.75 6.48
C LYS A 16 -6.38 -38.38 6.80
N LEU A 17 -5.18 -38.09 6.27
CA LEU A 17 -4.53 -36.78 6.39
C LEU A 17 -5.48 -35.65 5.98
N LYS A 18 -5.70 -34.67 6.85
CA LYS A 18 -6.60 -33.55 6.57
C LYS A 18 -5.82 -32.32 6.15
N ARG A 19 -6.07 -31.82 4.92
CA ARG A 19 -5.49 -30.56 4.41
C ARG A 19 -5.83 -29.34 5.28
N SER A 20 -6.98 -29.36 5.95
CA SER A 20 -7.42 -28.28 6.86
C SER A 20 -6.48 -28.06 8.04
N ASN A 21 -5.69 -29.07 8.41
CA ASN A 21 -4.78 -29.02 9.55
C ASN A 21 -3.37 -28.57 9.15
N ILE A 22 -3.13 -28.34 7.86
CA ILE A 22 -1.81 -28.00 7.32
C ILE A 22 -1.70 -26.49 7.12
N LYS A 23 -0.74 -25.87 7.79
CA LYS A 23 -0.45 -24.43 7.69
C LYS A 23 0.58 -24.19 6.59
N LYS A 24 0.31 -23.29 5.64
CA LYS A 24 1.23 -23.08 4.50
C LYS A 24 2.57 -22.43 4.84
N ASN A 25 2.63 -21.58 5.87
CA ASN A 25 3.86 -20.93 6.34
C ASN A 25 4.71 -21.76 7.31
N GLN A 26 4.22 -22.94 7.69
CA GLN A 26 4.88 -23.91 8.56
C GLN A 26 4.51 -25.31 8.05
N TYR A 27 4.67 -25.51 6.74
CA TYR A 27 4.06 -26.61 6.01
C TYR A 27 4.59 -27.95 6.51
N THR A 28 5.90 -28.11 6.59
CA THR A 28 6.54 -29.35 7.03
C THR A 28 6.21 -29.65 8.48
N ILE A 29 6.26 -28.67 9.37
CA ILE A 29 5.96 -28.87 10.80
C ILE A 29 4.51 -29.32 10.99
N SER A 30 3.56 -28.62 10.36
CA SER A 30 2.14 -28.97 10.45
C SER A 30 1.84 -30.32 9.80
N LEU A 31 2.55 -30.69 8.73
CA LEU A 31 2.45 -31.99 8.09
C LEU A 31 2.99 -33.12 8.98
N LEU A 32 4.14 -32.95 9.62
CA LEU A 32 4.70 -33.93 10.55
C LEU A 32 3.77 -34.15 11.75
N ASN A 33 3.22 -33.07 12.32
CA ASN A 33 2.27 -33.15 13.45
C ASN A 33 0.97 -33.87 13.05
N GLU A 34 0.43 -33.57 11.87
CA GLU A 34 -0.77 -34.26 11.36
C GLU A 34 -0.49 -35.74 11.06
N ALA A 35 0.68 -36.06 10.52
CA ALA A 35 1.10 -37.44 10.27
C ALA A 35 1.30 -38.24 11.57
N LEU A 36 1.79 -37.61 12.64
CA LEU A 36 1.84 -38.20 13.98
C LEU A 36 0.44 -38.46 14.52
N ARG A 37 -0.47 -37.47 14.41
CA ARG A 37 -1.87 -37.55 14.88
C ARG A 37 -2.61 -38.72 14.24
N VAL A 38 -2.36 -38.97 12.96
CA VAL A 38 -2.98 -40.07 12.20
C VAL A 38 -2.24 -41.41 12.43
N GLY A 39 -1.02 -41.38 12.97
CA GLY A 39 -0.18 -42.57 13.16
C GLY A 39 0.52 -43.04 11.88
N VAL A 40 0.65 -42.18 10.86
CA VAL A 40 1.50 -42.42 9.67
C VAL A 40 2.98 -42.32 10.04
N LEU A 41 3.31 -41.40 10.95
CA LEU A 41 4.62 -41.26 11.56
C LEU A 41 4.55 -41.64 13.04
N ASN A 42 5.64 -42.20 13.57
CA ASN A 42 5.86 -42.40 14.99
C ASN A 42 6.84 -41.36 15.56
N MET A 43 6.94 -41.30 16.89
CA MET A 43 7.80 -40.32 17.58
C MET A 43 9.29 -40.50 17.23
N GLN A 44 9.77 -41.74 17.03
CA GLN A 44 11.16 -41.98 16.68
C GLN A 44 11.51 -41.41 15.31
N GLU A 45 10.63 -41.59 14.32
CA GLU A 45 10.80 -41.03 12.98
C GLU A 45 10.86 -39.48 13.03
N ILE A 46 10.02 -38.83 13.83
CA ILE A 46 10.05 -37.38 14.00
C ILE A 46 11.33 -36.92 14.71
N CYS A 47 11.76 -37.62 15.76
CA CYS A 47 13.01 -37.32 16.45
C CYS A 47 14.23 -37.44 15.52
N ASN A 48 14.24 -38.41 14.61
CA ASN A 48 15.29 -38.57 13.62
C ASN A 48 15.34 -37.37 12.67
N ILE A 49 14.19 -36.98 12.10
CA ILE A 49 14.07 -35.79 11.23
C ILE A 49 14.55 -34.52 11.96
N GLN A 50 14.12 -34.31 13.20
CA GLN A 50 14.54 -33.16 14.00
C GLN A 50 16.05 -33.18 14.28
N SER A 51 16.64 -34.36 14.48
CA SER A 51 18.09 -34.50 14.70
C SER A 51 18.88 -34.16 13.44
N GLU A 52 18.42 -34.59 12.26
CA GLU A 52 19.05 -34.22 10.99
C GLU A 52 18.94 -32.71 10.70
N ILE A 53 17.80 -32.07 11.02
CA ILE A 53 17.65 -30.62 10.92
C ILE A 53 18.62 -29.89 11.86
N LYS A 54 18.86 -30.40 13.07
CA LYS A 54 19.87 -29.84 13.99
C LYS A 54 21.29 -29.96 13.43
N LEU A 55 21.61 -31.05 12.72
CA LEU A 55 22.90 -31.19 12.04
C LEU A 55 23.05 -30.17 10.91
N LEU A 56 21.99 -29.93 10.14
CA LEU A 56 21.96 -28.86 9.13
C LEU A 56 22.18 -27.48 9.76
N LEU A 57 21.52 -27.20 10.88
CA LEU A 57 21.69 -25.94 11.61
C LEU A 57 23.13 -25.76 12.10
N LYS A 58 23.76 -26.80 12.63
CA LYS A 58 25.16 -26.78 13.05
C LYS A 58 26.09 -26.45 11.87
N ASP A 59 25.88 -27.09 10.72
CA ASP A 59 26.65 -26.81 9.50
C ASP A 59 26.44 -25.37 9.02
N LEU A 60 25.20 -24.88 9.04
CA LEU A 60 24.86 -23.51 8.63
C LEU A 60 25.48 -22.46 9.55
N ILE A 61 25.51 -22.70 10.87
CA ILE A 61 26.19 -21.83 11.84
C ILE A 61 27.68 -21.73 11.53
N MET A 62 28.34 -22.88 11.28
CA MET A 62 29.76 -22.90 10.91
C MET A 62 30.03 -22.12 9.62
N ARG A 63 29.14 -22.21 8.63
CA ARG A 63 29.25 -21.41 7.40
C ARG A 63 29.04 -19.92 7.66
N TYR A 64 28.04 -19.58 8.47
CA TYR A 64 27.70 -18.19 8.80
C TYR A 64 28.84 -17.48 9.55
N THR A 65 29.47 -18.16 10.51
CA THR A 65 30.63 -17.65 11.25
C THR A 65 31.95 -17.78 10.50
N LYS A 66 31.93 -18.26 9.24
CA LYS A 66 33.14 -18.58 8.45
C LYS A 66 34.11 -19.52 9.18
N GLY A 67 33.59 -20.36 10.07
CA GLY A 67 34.35 -21.31 10.88
C GLY A 67 35.05 -20.71 12.10
N GLU A 68 34.87 -19.42 12.39
CA GLU A 68 35.53 -18.73 13.50
C GLU A 68 34.85 -18.99 14.85
N SER A 69 33.59 -19.45 14.84
CA SER A 69 32.84 -19.77 16.06
C SER A 69 31.81 -20.86 15.84
N THR A 70 31.59 -21.67 16.88
CA THR A 70 30.50 -22.66 16.95
C THR A 70 29.28 -22.13 17.70
N SER A 71 29.32 -20.89 18.22
CA SER A 71 28.24 -20.24 18.94
C SER A 71 27.88 -18.90 18.31
N VAL A 72 26.57 -18.64 18.24
CA VAL A 72 25.97 -17.39 17.77
C VAL A 72 24.84 -17.01 18.73
N THR A 73 24.27 -15.81 18.58
CA THR A 73 23.12 -15.39 19.40
C THR A 73 21.91 -16.30 19.15
N ILE A 74 20.98 -16.34 20.12
CA ILE A 74 19.72 -17.09 19.99
C ILE A 74 18.96 -16.59 18.75
N GLU A 75 18.85 -15.28 18.57
CA GLU A 75 18.22 -14.66 17.42
C GLU A 75 18.84 -15.12 16.08
N THR A 76 20.18 -15.16 15.98
CA THR A 76 20.86 -15.66 14.78
C THR A 76 20.53 -17.14 14.54
N THR A 77 20.50 -17.94 15.61
CA THR A 77 20.16 -19.37 15.53
C THR A 77 18.73 -19.57 15.03
N GLU A 78 17.77 -18.80 15.54
CA GLU A 78 16.36 -18.84 15.14
C GLU A 78 16.15 -18.39 13.69
N ASN A 79 16.85 -17.35 13.25
CA ASN A 79 16.84 -16.88 11.86
C ASN A 79 17.38 -17.96 10.90
N LEU A 80 18.53 -18.57 11.23
CA LEU A 80 19.12 -19.65 10.45
C LEU A 80 18.20 -20.87 10.38
N LEU A 81 17.61 -21.28 11.51
CA LEU A 81 16.66 -22.38 11.54
C LEU A 81 15.42 -22.07 10.70
N SER A 82 14.91 -20.85 10.76
CA SER A 82 13.77 -20.40 9.95
C SER A 82 14.09 -20.43 8.44
N SER A 83 15.33 -20.10 8.07
CA SER A 83 15.82 -20.24 6.68
C SER A 83 15.83 -21.70 6.22
N ILE A 84 16.34 -22.62 7.06
CA ILE A 84 16.33 -24.07 6.80
C ILE A 84 14.90 -24.57 6.62
N MET A 85 14.00 -24.23 7.55
CA MET A 85 12.62 -24.66 7.49
C MET A 85 11.89 -24.13 6.24
N TYR A 86 12.18 -22.90 5.83
CA TYR A 86 11.62 -22.33 4.61
C TYR A 86 12.06 -23.08 3.35
N ALA A 87 13.33 -23.51 3.26
CA ALA A 87 13.81 -24.34 2.17
C ALA A 87 13.17 -25.74 2.17
N ILE A 88 13.05 -26.37 3.34
CA ILE A 88 12.37 -27.67 3.45
C ILE A 88 10.88 -27.54 3.07
N ASP A 89 10.21 -26.46 3.49
CA ASP A 89 8.84 -26.15 3.10
C ASP A 89 8.72 -25.94 1.58
N ALA A 90 9.66 -25.24 0.95
CA ALA A 90 9.67 -25.05 -0.51
C ALA A 90 9.65 -26.39 -1.26
N TYR A 91 10.54 -27.32 -0.86
CA TYR A 91 10.61 -28.64 -1.47
C TYR A 91 9.38 -29.49 -1.18
N THR A 92 8.97 -29.59 0.08
CA THR A 92 7.84 -30.45 0.46
C THR A 92 6.51 -29.95 -0.10
N TYR A 93 6.32 -28.62 -0.20
CA TYR A 93 5.13 -28.02 -0.79
C TYR A 93 5.02 -28.23 -2.30
N SER A 94 6.16 -28.45 -3.00
CA SER A 94 6.17 -28.74 -4.44
C SER A 94 5.41 -30.04 -4.79
N PHE A 95 5.30 -30.96 -3.82
CA PHE A 95 4.50 -32.17 -3.95
C PHE A 95 3.04 -31.87 -3.65
N HIS A 96 2.23 -31.78 -4.71
CA HIS A 96 0.79 -31.52 -4.64
C HIS A 96 -0.02 -32.59 -3.85
N SER A 97 0.65 -33.64 -3.36
CA SER A 97 0.12 -34.73 -2.52
C SER A 97 0.86 -34.80 -1.18
N LEU A 98 0.09 -34.74 -0.08
CA LEU A 98 0.62 -34.85 1.30
C LEU A 98 1.37 -36.17 1.53
N ASN A 99 0.86 -37.27 0.96
CA ASN A 99 1.48 -38.59 1.10
C ASN A 99 2.84 -38.65 0.40
N LYS A 100 2.98 -38.03 -0.78
CA LYS A 100 4.26 -37.96 -1.49
C LYS A 100 5.27 -37.12 -0.71
N ALA A 101 4.85 -35.97 -0.17
CA ALA A 101 5.71 -35.14 0.66
C ALA A 101 6.22 -35.91 1.90
N LEU A 102 5.34 -36.64 2.59
CA LEU A 102 5.71 -37.48 3.74
C LEU A 102 6.64 -38.64 3.36
N GLU A 103 6.39 -39.31 2.24
CA GLU A 103 7.26 -40.37 1.75
C GLU A 103 8.69 -39.85 1.51
N HIS A 104 8.81 -38.66 0.91
CA HIS A 104 10.10 -38.02 0.72
C HIS A 104 10.77 -37.63 2.03
N LEU A 105 10.02 -37.09 3.01
CA LEU A 105 10.52 -36.77 4.35
C LEU A 105 11.00 -38.00 5.13
N LYS A 106 10.43 -39.19 4.86
CA LYS A 106 10.85 -40.46 5.49
C LYS A 106 12.08 -41.07 4.82
N LYS A 107 12.14 -41.04 3.48
CA LYS A 107 13.12 -41.82 2.70
C LYS A 107 14.41 -41.08 2.40
N ASN A 108 14.38 -39.76 2.32
CA ASN A 108 15.54 -38.97 1.92
C ASN A 108 16.18 -38.31 3.14
N ASP A 109 17.51 -38.23 3.09
CA ASP A 109 18.32 -37.40 3.99
C ASP A 109 17.83 -35.94 3.94
N MET A 110 17.62 -35.34 5.12
CA MET A 110 17.19 -33.94 5.24
C MET A 110 18.15 -32.98 4.54
N LYS A 111 19.44 -33.32 4.43
CA LYS A 111 20.40 -32.52 3.67
C LYS A 111 20.00 -32.39 2.20
N LYS A 112 19.61 -33.50 1.56
CA LYS A 112 19.16 -33.50 0.16
C LYS A 112 17.83 -32.76 -0.01
N ILE A 113 16.94 -32.86 0.96
CA ILE A 113 15.67 -32.13 0.97
C ILE A 113 15.92 -30.63 1.04
N TYR A 114 16.80 -30.20 1.94
CA TYR A 114 17.21 -28.82 2.10
C TYR A 114 17.88 -28.28 0.81
N GLU A 115 18.83 -29.01 0.23
CA GLU A 115 19.53 -28.62 -1.01
C GLU A 115 18.54 -28.41 -2.17
N LYS A 116 17.61 -29.34 -2.39
CA LYS A 116 16.55 -29.17 -3.40
C LYS A 116 15.60 -28.01 -3.10
N GLY A 117 15.35 -27.74 -1.81
CA GLY A 117 14.60 -26.58 -1.37
C GLY A 117 15.29 -25.27 -1.76
N ILE A 118 16.59 -25.18 -1.52
CA ILE A 118 17.43 -24.04 -1.92
C ILE A 118 17.44 -23.86 -3.44
N GLU A 119 17.53 -24.94 -4.22
CA GLU A 119 17.43 -24.89 -5.69
C GLU A 119 16.10 -24.26 -6.14
N LEU A 120 14.97 -24.67 -5.56
CA LEU A 120 13.64 -24.11 -5.88
C LEU A 120 13.52 -22.63 -5.50
N ILE A 121 14.06 -22.24 -4.34
CA ILE A 121 14.08 -20.83 -3.92
C ILE A 121 14.95 -20.01 -4.88
N SER A 122 16.10 -20.54 -5.28
CA SER A 122 17.02 -19.88 -6.23
C SER A 122 16.36 -19.69 -7.60
N LEU A 123 15.70 -20.73 -8.13
CA LEU A 123 14.94 -20.63 -9.37
C LEU A 123 13.84 -19.56 -9.27
N CYS A 124 13.07 -19.56 -8.17
CA CYS A 124 12.04 -18.55 -7.96
C CYS A 124 12.62 -17.14 -7.86
N TYR A 125 13.80 -16.98 -7.25
CA TYR A 125 14.50 -15.70 -7.18
C TYR A 125 14.92 -15.19 -8.56
N GLU A 126 15.49 -16.05 -9.41
CA GLU A 126 15.83 -15.71 -10.78
C GLU A 126 14.60 -15.33 -11.61
N GLU A 127 13.52 -16.12 -11.54
CA GLU A 127 12.23 -15.81 -12.19
C GLU A 127 11.67 -14.46 -11.71
N THR A 128 11.83 -14.14 -10.43
CA THR A 128 11.35 -12.90 -9.83
C THR A 128 12.14 -11.70 -10.32
N ILE A 129 13.45 -11.84 -10.50
CA ILE A 129 14.31 -10.81 -11.11
C ILE A 129 13.88 -10.56 -12.56
N GLU A 130 13.67 -11.61 -13.35
CA GLU A 130 13.25 -11.45 -14.75
C GLU A 130 11.86 -10.80 -14.87
N LEU A 131 10.93 -11.18 -13.99
CA LEU A 131 9.63 -10.53 -13.90
C LEU A 131 9.76 -9.06 -13.52
N TYR A 132 10.59 -8.73 -12.53
CA TYR A 132 10.87 -7.34 -12.16
C TYR A 132 11.43 -6.53 -13.33
N LYS A 133 12.42 -7.06 -14.07
CA LYS A 133 12.97 -6.40 -15.27
C LYS A 133 11.88 -6.13 -16.32
N LYS A 134 10.94 -7.06 -16.50
CA LYS A 134 9.79 -6.88 -17.40
C LYS A 134 8.88 -5.76 -16.90
N ILE A 135 8.58 -5.70 -15.60
CA ILE A 135 7.76 -4.66 -14.97
C ILE A 135 8.42 -3.29 -15.12
N SER A 136 9.71 -3.14 -14.79
CA SER A 136 10.41 -1.85 -14.90
C SER A 136 10.40 -1.29 -16.32
N LYS A 137 10.52 -2.15 -17.35
CA LYS A 137 10.42 -1.75 -18.76
C LYS A 137 8.99 -1.37 -19.19
N ASN A 138 7.99 -1.93 -18.52
CA ASN A 138 6.59 -1.79 -18.90
C ASN A 138 5.77 -1.04 -17.83
N LYS A 139 6.40 -0.19 -17.02
CA LYS A 139 5.69 0.59 -16.01
C LYS A 139 4.73 1.61 -16.65
N LEU A 140 3.78 2.10 -15.87
CA LEU A 140 2.96 3.25 -16.24
C LEU A 140 3.74 4.56 -16.04
N ASN A 141 3.40 5.58 -16.82
CA ASN A 141 3.88 6.94 -16.63
C ASN A 141 2.91 7.78 -15.79
N VAL A 142 2.81 7.46 -14.49
CA VAL A 142 1.96 8.18 -13.53
C VAL A 142 2.79 8.81 -12.42
N LYS A 143 2.27 9.85 -11.76
CA LYS A 143 2.97 10.54 -10.66
C LYS A 143 2.78 9.91 -9.28
N LEU A 144 2.00 8.83 -9.17
CA LEU A 144 1.75 8.13 -7.92
C LEU A 144 3.06 7.57 -7.32
N GLU A 145 3.44 8.04 -6.14
CA GLU A 145 4.71 7.72 -5.49
C GLU A 145 4.78 6.26 -5.08
N ALA A 146 3.75 5.74 -4.38
CA ALA A 146 3.74 4.36 -3.93
C ALA A 146 4.02 3.36 -5.07
N TYR A 147 3.43 3.60 -6.26
CA TYR A 147 3.66 2.79 -7.46
C TYR A 147 5.11 2.88 -7.96
N ASN A 148 5.64 4.10 -8.07
CA ASN A 148 7.00 4.33 -8.58
C ASN A 148 8.09 3.87 -7.58
N LEU A 149 7.94 4.16 -6.29
CA LEU A 149 8.86 3.76 -5.22
C LEU A 149 8.92 2.24 -5.07
N THR A 150 7.79 1.54 -5.28
CA THR A 150 7.78 0.07 -5.32
C THR A 150 8.76 -0.45 -6.38
N ILE A 151 8.78 0.17 -7.57
CA ILE A 151 9.65 -0.24 -8.68
C ILE A 151 11.09 0.21 -8.47
N TRP A 152 11.33 1.47 -8.09
CA TRP A 152 12.67 2.06 -8.12
C TRP A 152 13.45 1.95 -6.81
N GLU A 153 12.77 1.71 -5.70
CA GLU A 153 13.39 1.64 -4.37
C GLU A 153 13.15 0.28 -3.70
N ALA A 154 11.89 -0.09 -3.44
CA ALA A 154 11.57 -1.27 -2.63
C ALA A 154 12.09 -2.57 -3.25
N MET A 155 11.84 -2.79 -4.55
CA MET A 155 12.28 -4.02 -5.24
C MET A 155 13.82 -4.09 -5.40
N PRO A 156 14.53 -3.05 -5.86
CA PRO A 156 16.00 -3.04 -5.86
C PRO A 156 16.62 -3.31 -4.49
N LEU A 157 16.08 -2.70 -3.42
CA LEU A 157 16.55 -2.94 -2.06
C LEU A 157 16.35 -4.39 -1.64
N PHE A 158 15.20 -4.99 -1.95
CA PHE A 158 14.93 -6.39 -1.70
C PHE A 158 15.97 -7.28 -2.40
N PHE A 159 16.16 -7.14 -3.72
CA PHE A 159 17.10 -7.98 -4.45
C PHE A 159 18.55 -7.82 -3.98
N LYS A 160 18.94 -6.61 -3.55
CA LYS A 160 20.28 -6.33 -3.02
C LYS A 160 20.55 -6.99 -1.66
N LYS A 161 19.53 -7.09 -0.79
CA LYS A 161 19.67 -7.57 0.59
C LYS A 161 19.20 -9.01 0.81
N TYR A 162 18.45 -9.59 -0.13
CA TYR A 162 17.85 -10.90 0.06
C TYR A 162 18.91 -12.02 0.07
N GLU A 163 18.91 -12.83 1.13
CA GLU A 163 19.85 -13.93 1.31
C GLU A 163 19.14 -15.28 1.21
N ILE A 164 19.43 -16.03 0.14
CA ILE A 164 18.80 -17.34 -0.14
C ILE A 164 19.17 -18.40 0.90
N ILE A 165 20.37 -18.33 1.49
CA ILE A 165 20.89 -19.37 2.38
C ILE A 165 20.61 -19.05 3.86
N PHE A 166 20.98 -17.83 4.29
CA PHE A 166 20.97 -17.47 5.71
C PHE A 166 19.69 -16.76 6.17
N GLY A 167 18.87 -16.27 5.24
CA GLY A 167 17.68 -15.47 5.54
C GLY A 167 16.54 -15.68 4.56
N ALA A 168 16.37 -16.90 4.02
CA ALA A 168 15.46 -17.17 2.89
C ALA A 168 14.00 -16.77 3.15
N HIS A 169 13.58 -16.86 4.40
CA HIS A 169 12.22 -16.55 4.84
C HIS A 169 11.94 -15.06 4.98
N ASN A 170 12.97 -14.20 4.95
CA ASN A 170 12.84 -12.78 5.21
C ASN A 170 12.20 -12.04 4.03
N THR A 171 11.07 -11.39 4.28
CA THR A 171 10.37 -10.52 3.32
C THR A 171 10.75 -9.05 3.59
N MET A 172 12.04 -8.70 3.46
CA MET A 172 12.56 -7.36 3.76
C MET A 172 12.23 -6.35 2.65
N ALA A 173 10.94 -6.12 2.39
CA ALA A 173 10.48 -5.11 1.45
C ALA A 173 9.41 -4.25 2.13
N SER A 174 9.69 -2.94 2.27
CA SER A 174 8.68 -1.94 2.61
C SER A 174 7.97 -1.58 1.32
N ILE A 175 6.84 -2.23 1.06
CA ILE A 175 6.07 -2.03 -0.17
C ILE A 175 4.79 -1.30 0.19
N ASP A 176 4.70 -0.03 -0.21
CA ASP A 176 3.56 0.82 0.14
C ASP A 176 2.42 0.70 -0.89
N TYR A 177 2.70 0.31 -2.14
CA TYR A 177 1.66 0.17 -3.16
C TYR A 177 0.72 -1.02 -2.85
N PRO A 178 -0.57 -0.77 -2.59
CA PRO A 178 -1.51 -1.83 -2.30
C PRO A 178 -1.93 -2.55 -3.58
N LEU A 179 -2.13 -3.86 -3.52
CA LEU A 179 -2.74 -4.65 -4.59
C LEU A 179 -4.26 -4.75 -4.40
N ALA A 180 -5.02 -4.75 -5.49
CA ALA A 180 -6.46 -4.92 -5.49
C ALA A 180 -6.88 -6.25 -4.86
N LEU A 181 -6.11 -7.31 -5.16
CA LEU A 181 -6.14 -8.61 -4.50
C LEU A 181 -4.87 -8.79 -3.66
N VAL A 182 -5.01 -8.68 -2.33
CA VAL A 182 -3.92 -8.78 -1.37
C VAL A 182 -3.27 -10.17 -1.39
N VAL A 183 -1.94 -10.20 -1.41
CA VAL A 183 -1.18 -11.45 -1.25
C VAL A 183 -1.22 -11.87 0.21
N ASP A 184 -1.67 -13.09 0.45
CA ASP A 184 -1.80 -13.65 1.80
C ASP A 184 -0.41 -13.88 2.43
N ASP A 185 0.00 -12.94 3.28
CA ASP A 185 1.25 -12.91 4.04
C ASP A 185 1.32 -13.96 5.15
N ILE A 186 0.16 -14.46 5.59
CA ILE A 186 0.06 -15.66 6.45
C ILE A 186 0.51 -16.90 5.67
N LYS A 187 0.35 -16.94 4.33
CA LYS A 187 0.68 -18.12 3.51
C LYS A 187 2.04 -18.04 2.83
N PHE A 188 2.53 -16.87 2.48
CA PHE A 188 3.74 -16.68 1.70
C PHE A 188 4.73 -15.75 2.40
N ARG A 189 6.01 -16.07 2.31
CA ARG A 189 7.12 -15.27 2.85
C ARG A 189 8.30 -15.30 1.89
N GLY A 190 9.31 -14.47 2.14
CA GLY A 190 10.53 -14.40 1.33
C GLY A 190 10.25 -14.16 -0.15
N VAL A 191 11.05 -14.79 -1.00
CA VAL A 191 10.93 -14.62 -2.46
C VAL A 191 9.61 -15.11 -3.03
N PHE A 192 8.99 -16.16 -2.46
CA PHE A 192 7.68 -16.62 -2.94
C PHE A 192 6.58 -15.58 -2.74
N TYR A 193 6.65 -14.79 -1.67
CA TYR A 193 5.74 -13.66 -1.48
C TYR A 193 5.98 -12.58 -2.54
N ILE A 194 7.24 -12.17 -2.72
CA ILE A 194 7.62 -11.11 -3.66
C ILE A 194 7.30 -11.50 -5.11
N ASN A 195 7.55 -12.76 -5.50
CA ASN A 195 7.15 -13.28 -6.81
C ASN A 195 5.63 -13.14 -7.05
N LYS A 196 4.81 -13.53 -6.07
CA LYS A 196 3.36 -13.42 -6.18
C LYS A 196 2.87 -11.98 -6.18
N TYR A 197 3.48 -11.13 -5.37
CA TYR A 197 3.21 -9.71 -5.35
C TYR A 197 3.47 -9.12 -6.74
N LEU A 198 4.66 -9.34 -7.31
CA LEU A 198 5.03 -8.83 -8.63
C LEU A 198 4.19 -9.42 -9.76
N LYS A 199 3.78 -10.69 -9.69
CA LYS A 199 2.85 -11.28 -10.67
C LYS A 199 1.52 -10.50 -10.70
N ARG A 200 0.93 -10.22 -9.53
CA ARG A 200 -0.31 -9.44 -9.45
C ARG A 200 -0.12 -7.98 -9.84
N PHE A 201 0.95 -7.36 -9.36
CA PHE A 201 1.33 -5.99 -9.75
C PHE A 201 1.47 -5.86 -11.28
N ASN A 202 2.08 -6.85 -11.93
CA ASN A 202 2.21 -6.87 -13.38
C ASN A 202 0.85 -7.04 -14.08
N LEU A 203 -0.03 -7.92 -13.60
CA LEU A 203 -1.37 -8.08 -14.18
C LEU A 203 -2.19 -6.78 -14.09
N GLU A 204 -2.14 -6.12 -12.93
CA GLU A 204 -2.78 -4.82 -12.73
C GLU A 204 -2.21 -3.76 -13.68
N THR A 205 -0.88 -3.66 -13.77
CA THR A 205 -0.20 -2.74 -14.69
C THR A 205 -0.57 -3.01 -16.15
N MET A 206 -0.60 -4.27 -16.57
CA MET A 206 -0.98 -4.67 -17.94
C MET A 206 -2.44 -4.41 -18.26
N PHE A 207 -3.33 -4.56 -17.30
CA PHE A 207 -4.72 -4.14 -17.49
C PHE A 207 -4.83 -2.61 -17.67
N CYS A 208 -4.13 -1.82 -16.86
CA CYS A 208 -4.16 -0.36 -17.00
C CYS A 208 -3.64 0.11 -18.37
N LYS A 209 -2.72 -0.63 -19.01
CA LYS A 209 -2.22 -0.30 -20.35
C LYS A 209 -3.22 -0.42 -21.50
N TYR A 210 -4.44 -0.92 -21.26
CA TYR A 210 -5.51 -0.84 -22.26
C TYR A 210 -6.13 0.57 -22.39
N PHE A 211 -5.75 1.47 -21.49
CA PHE A 211 -6.25 2.85 -21.39
C PHE A 211 -5.12 3.85 -21.67
N ASP A 212 -5.50 5.07 -22.04
CA ASP A 212 -4.55 6.15 -22.25
C ASP A 212 -3.93 6.59 -20.91
N GLU A 213 -2.62 6.82 -20.88
CA GLU A 213 -1.94 7.23 -19.65
C GLU A 213 -2.39 8.63 -19.19
N GLU A 214 -2.76 9.52 -20.11
CA GLU A 214 -3.31 10.83 -19.79
C GLU A 214 -4.69 10.71 -19.10
N ASP A 215 -5.53 9.77 -19.56
CA ASP A 215 -6.82 9.49 -18.93
C ASP A 215 -6.66 8.87 -17.53
N ILE A 216 -5.67 7.99 -17.35
CA ILE A 216 -5.35 7.42 -16.03
C ILE A 216 -4.90 8.52 -15.08
N GLU A 217 -3.93 9.35 -15.49
CA GLU A 217 -3.44 10.46 -14.69
C GLU A 217 -4.59 11.44 -14.36
N LYS A 218 -5.42 11.79 -15.34
CA LYS A 218 -6.61 12.63 -15.11
C LYS A 218 -7.58 12.01 -14.10
N THR A 219 -7.78 10.70 -14.16
CA THR A 219 -8.63 9.98 -13.20
C THR A 219 -8.03 10.01 -11.79
N LEU A 220 -6.71 9.83 -11.64
CA LEU A 220 -6.02 9.95 -10.36
C LEU A 220 -6.13 11.37 -9.78
N LYS A 221 -5.95 12.40 -10.61
CA LYS A 221 -6.17 13.80 -10.24
C LYS A 221 -7.60 14.05 -9.76
N ASN A 222 -8.59 13.61 -10.54
CA ASN A 222 -9.99 13.74 -10.17
C ASN A 222 -10.32 12.99 -8.88
N PHE A 223 -9.69 11.84 -8.64
CA PHE A 223 -9.80 11.13 -7.37
C PHE A 223 -9.26 11.98 -6.21
N GLY A 224 -8.07 12.57 -6.35
CA GLY A 224 -7.51 13.49 -5.35
C GLY A 224 -8.40 14.70 -5.09
N LYS A 225 -8.98 15.30 -6.15
CA LYS A 225 -9.98 16.39 -6.02
C LYS A 225 -11.24 15.91 -5.29
N MET A 226 -11.69 14.70 -5.57
CA MET A 226 -12.88 14.10 -4.97
C MET A 226 -12.69 13.86 -3.47
N THR A 227 -11.53 13.33 -3.08
CA THR A 227 -11.17 13.06 -1.68
C THR A 227 -10.56 14.26 -0.96
N LYS A 228 -10.28 15.35 -1.68
CA LYS A 228 -9.56 16.53 -1.19
C LYS A 228 -8.19 16.15 -0.63
N MET A 229 -7.42 15.35 -1.36
CA MET A 229 -6.08 14.91 -0.98
C MET A 229 -5.11 15.03 -2.16
N ASP A 230 -3.80 15.03 -1.88
CA ASP A 230 -2.80 14.86 -2.93
C ASP A 230 -2.71 13.39 -3.32
N TYR A 231 -3.32 13.02 -4.44
CA TYR A 231 -3.30 11.63 -4.89
C TYR A 231 -1.89 11.07 -5.07
N LYS A 232 -0.85 11.90 -5.29
CA LYS A 232 0.51 11.43 -5.56
C LYS A 232 1.11 10.67 -4.38
N ILE A 233 0.78 11.06 -3.15
CA ILE A 233 1.29 10.43 -1.92
C ILE A 233 0.31 9.42 -1.32
N GLU A 234 -0.87 9.25 -1.91
CA GLU A 234 -1.88 8.33 -1.40
C GLU A 234 -1.55 6.86 -1.73
N LEU A 235 -1.95 5.97 -0.82
CA LEU A 235 -1.81 4.52 -1.01
C LEU A 235 -3.01 3.97 -1.78
N ILE A 236 -3.11 4.34 -3.06
CA ILE A 236 -4.20 3.92 -3.94
C ILE A 236 -3.75 2.87 -4.94
N ASN A 237 -4.66 1.93 -5.24
CA ASN A 237 -4.45 0.96 -6.31
C ASN A 237 -4.99 1.52 -7.63
N ILE A 238 -4.12 1.70 -8.62
CA ILE A 238 -4.47 2.28 -9.92
C ILE A 238 -5.45 1.38 -10.67
N PHE A 239 -5.23 0.06 -10.63
CA PHE A 239 -6.10 -0.90 -11.30
C PHE A 239 -7.54 -0.84 -10.75
N GLU A 240 -7.73 -0.72 -9.43
CA GLU A 240 -9.06 -0.59 -8.84
C GLU A 240 -9.77 0.66 -9.38
N LEU A 241 -9.08 1.81 -9.42
CA LEU A 241 -9.67 3.06 -9.93
C LEU A 241 -10.03 2.93 -11.40
N VAL A 242 -9.10 2.48 -12.23
CA VAL A 242 -9.29 2.34 -13.69
C VAL A 242 -10.38 1.32 -14.01
N PHE A 243 -10.35 0.13 -13.39
CA PHE A 243 -11.34 -0.91 -13.62
C PHE A 243 -12.74 -0.44 -13.20
N ASN A 244 -12.89 0.15 -12.01
CA ASN A 244 -14.19 0.58 -11.51
C ASN A 244 -14.77 1.66 -12.42
N ASN A 245 -14.00 2.69 -12.75
CA ASN A 245 -14.43 3.76 -13.64
C ASN A 245 -14.74 3.26 -15.06
N ALA A 246 -13.97 2.31 -15.59
CA ALA A 246 -14.26 1.70 -16.90
C ALA A 246 -15.63 0.98 -16.90
N ILE A 247 -15.93 0.22 -15.85
CA ILE A 247 -17.24 -0.44 -15.71
C ILE A 247 -18.36 0.59 -15.64
N PHE A 248 -18.24 1.61 -14.80
CA PHE A 248 -19.26 2.66 -14.68
C PHE A 248 -19.44 3.46 -15.97
N SER A 249 -18.36 3.75 -16.68
CA SER A 249 -18.41 4.38 -18.00
C SER A 249 -19.25 3.54 -18.97
N VAL A 250 -18.95 2.25 -19.12
CA VAL A 250 -19.73 1.33 -19.96
C VAL A 250 -21.20 1.27 -19.54
N LEU A 251 -21.47 1.18 -18.24
CA LEU A 251 -22.84 1.10 -17.70
C LEU A 251 -23.66 2.39 -17.90
N SER A 252 -23.00 3.53 -18.07
CA SER A 252 -23.61 4.82 -18.41
C SER A 252 -23.71 5.07 -19.92
N GLY A 253 -23.36 4.09 -20.76
CA GLY A 253 -23.37 4.21 -22.22
C GLY A 253 -22.10 4.84 -22.80
N GLY A 254 -21.06 5.03 -21.98
CA GLY A 254 -19.74 5.46 -22.40
C GLY A 254 -18.97 4.38 -23.16
N LYS A 255 -17.83 4.77 -23.73
CA LYS A 255 -16.91 3.84 -24.42
C LYS A 255 -16.05 3.11 -23.41
N ALA A 256 -15.76 1.83 -23.66
CA ALA A 256 -14.94 0.99 -22.80
C ALA A 256 -13.53 1.55 -22.47
N ARG A 257 -12.91 2.28 -23.41
CA ARG A 257 -11.60 2.93 -23.20
C ARG A 257 -11.67 4.30 -22.52
N ASN A 258 -12.85 4.89 -22.40
CA ASN A 258 -13.03 6.18 -21.75
C ASN A 258 -13.39 5.94 -20.29
N ILE A 259 -12.48 6.26 -19.36
CA ILE A 259 -12.67 6.12 -17.92
C ILE A 259 -13.10 7.41 -17.23
N ASN A 260 -13.24 8.49 -18.01
CA ASN A 260 -13.75 9.74 -17.52
C ASN A 260 -15.28 9.71 -17.47
N ILE A 261 -15.83 10.06 -16.30
CA ILE A 261 -17.28 10.03 -16.06
C ILE A 261 -17.74 11.47 -15.81
N SER A 262 -18.57 11.99 -16.71
CA SER A 262 -19.18 13.30 -16.53
C SER A 262 -20.17 13.31 -15.36
N LYS A 263 -20.47 14.50 -14.85
CA LYS A 263 -21.51 14.68 -13.82
C LYS A 263 -22.87 14.11 -14.25
N TYR A 264 -23.25 14.29 -15.51
CA TYR A 264 -24.48 13.73 -16.07
C TYR A 264 -24.49 12.19 -16.05
N GLN A 265 -23.39 11.55 -16.45
CA GLN A 265 -23.26 10.09 -16.38
C GLN A 265 -23.34 9.58 -14.94
N TYR A 266 -22.72 10.31 -13.99
CA TYR A 266 -22.83 9.98 -12.58
C TYR A 266 -24.28 10.06 -12.07
N GLU A 267 -24.99 11.16 -12.36
CA GLU A 267 -26.39 11.33 -11.95
C GLU A 267 -27.27 10.20 -12.51
N TYR A 268 -27.09 9.87 -13.80
CA TYR A 268 -27.76 8.73 -14.43
C TYR A 268 -27.45 7.40 -13.72
N LEU A 269 -26.18 7.11 -13.44
CA LEU A 269 -25.77 5.89 -12.74
C LEU A 269 -26.35 5.83 -11.33
N ASN A 270 -26.31 6.94 -10.61
CA ASN A 270 -26.78 7.04 -9.23
C ASN A 270 -28.29 6.78 -9.14
N GLU A 271 -29.10 7.43 -10.00
CA GLU A 271 -30.54 7.20 -10.05
C GLU A 271 -30.90 5.76 -10.44
N ARG A 272 -30.12 5.17 -11.35
CA ARG A 272 -30.33 3.79 -11.80
C ARG A 272 -29.96 2.79 -10.70
N LEU A 273 -28.78 2.89 -10.11
CA LEU A 273 -28.24 1.93 -9.15
C LEU A 273 -29.02 1.90 -7.83
N ILE A 274 -29.51 3.06 -7.34
CA ILE A 274 -30.30 3.14 -6.09
C ILE A 274 -31.63 2.36 -6.17
N ARG A 275 -32.15 2.11 -7.38
CA ARG A 275 -33.40 1.38 -7.60
C ARG A 275 -33.21 -0.14 -7.71
N LEU A 276 -31.97 -0.62 -7.77
CA LEU A 276 -31.66 -2.03 -7.97
C LEU A 276 -31.46 -2.75 -6.63
N ASN A 277 -31.85 -4.03 -6.59
CA ASN A 277 -31.48 -4.93 -5.50
C ASN A 277 -30.10 -5.58 -5.74
N THR A 278 -29.57 -6.26 -4.72
CA THR A 278 -28.27 -6.95 -4.72
C THR A 278 -28.05 -7.86 -5.94
N ASN A 279 -29.05 -8.68 -6.31
CA ASN A 279 -28.93 -9.60 -7.44
C ASN A 279 -28.88 -8.84 -8.78
N GLU A 280 -29.66 -7.76 -8.90
CA GLU A 280 -29.66 -6.92 -10.10
C GLU A 280 -28.35 -6.14 -10.25
N ILE A 281 -27.78 -5.64 -9.15
CA ILE A 281 -26.45 -5.01 -9.14
C ILE A 281 -25.39 -6.01 -9.58
N THR A 282 -25.42 -7.23 -9.04
CA THR A 282 -24.52 -8.32 -9.43
C THR A 282 -24.59 -8.54 -10.95
N LEU A 283 -25.78 -8.79 -11.50
CA LEU A 283 -25.97 -9.03 -12.94
C LEU A 283 -25.51 -7.83 -13.80
N LEU A 284 -25.75 -6.61 -13.33
CA LEU A 284 -25.36 -5.40 -14.03
C LEU A 284 -23.83 -5.28 -14.14
N VAL A 285 -23.11 -5.48 -13.03
CA VAL A 285 -21.64 -5.42 -12.99
C VAL A 285 -21.02 -6.57 -13.80
N GLU A 286 -21.63 -7.76 -13.76
CA GLU A 286 -21.19 -8.89 -14.59
C GLU A 286 -21.28 -8.58 -16.07
N ARG A 287 -22.43 -8.06 -16.53
CA ARG A 287 -22.61 -7.63 -17.91
C ARG A 287 -21.66 -6.49 -18.29
N GLY A 288 -21.46 -5.51 -17.41
CA GLY A 288 -20.50 -4.43 -17.64
C GLY A 288 -19.07 -4.95 -17.83
N SER A 289 -18.70 -5.98 -17.06
CA SER A 289 -17.38 -6.62 -17.15
C SER A 289 -17.21 -7.38 -18.47
N GLU A 290 -18.24 -8.10 -18.92
CA GLU A 290 -18.23 -8.79 -20.22
C GLU A 290 -18.08 -7.81 -21.38
N ILE A 291 -18.88 -6.73 -21.39
CA ILE A 291 -18.77 -5.68 -22.42
C ILE A 291 -17.37 -5.05 -22.41
N LEU A 292 -16.81 -4.78 -21.23
CA LEU A 292 -15.47 -4.20 -21.10
C LEU A 292 -14.39 -5.14 -21.65
N ILE A 293 -14.43 -6.42 -21.27
CA ILE A 293 -13.50 -7.46 -21.74
C ILE A 293 -13.53 -7.57 -23.27
N ASP A 294 -14.73 -7.66 -23.84
CA ASP A 294 -14.93 -7.79 -25.28
C ASP A 294 -14.45 -6.53 -26.02
N ALA A 295 -14.83 -5.34 -25.55
CA ALA A 295 -14.47 -4.08 -26.20
C ALA A 295 -12.96 -3.77 -26.15
N LEU A 296 -12.26 -4.26 -25.13
CA LEU A 296 -10.81 -4.14 -24.99
C LEU A 296 -10.04 -5.29 -25.66
N ASN A 297 -10.74 -6.32 -26.17
CA ASN A 297 -10.16 -7.54 -26.73
C ASN A 297 -9.18 -8.23 -25.75
N ILE A 298 -9.55 -8.35 -24.47
CA ILE A 298 -8.69 -8.98 -23.47
C ILE A 298 -8.73 -10.50 -23.66
N SER A 299 -7.63 -11.06 -24.18
CA SER A 299 -7.49 -12.51 -24.40
C SER A 299 -6.53 -13.21 -23.43
N ASP A 300 -5.78 -12.45 -22.63
CA ASP A 300 -4.83 -13.00 -21.65
C ASP A 300 -5.59 -13.68 -20.50
N LEU A 301 -5.37 -14.99 -20.34
CA LEU A 301 -6.09 -15.81 -19.37
C LEU A 301 -5.81 -15.41 -17.91
N ASP A 302 -4.59 -14.95 -17.60
CA ASP A 302 -4.22 -14.55 -16.24
C ASP A 302 -4.92 -13.23 -15.89
N ILE A 303 -5.04 -12.30 -16.85
CA ILE A 303 -5.81 -11.05 -16.65
C ILE A 303 -7.29 -11.37 -16.46
N LEU A 304 -7.87 -12.25 -17.28
CA LEU A 304 -9.28 -12.65 -17.17
C LEU A 304 -9.57 -13.31 -15.82
N GLU A 305 -8.69 -14.19 -15.35
CA GLU A 305 -8.81 -14.80 -14.04
C GLU A 305 -8.70 -13.75 -12.92
N TYR A 306 -7.76 -12.81 -13.02
CA TYR A 306 -7.62 -11.71 -12.06
C TYR A 306 -8.89 -10.86 -11.96
N ILE A 307 -9.44 -10.43 -13.10
CA ILE A 307 -10.69 -9.68 -13.19
C ILE A 307 -11.84 -10.48 -12.56
N LYS A 308 -11.95 -11.77 -12.86
CA LYS A 308 -13.00 -12.64 -12.29
C LYS A 308 -12.97 -12.65 -10.76
N TYR A 309 -11.78 -12.72 -10.15
CA TYR A 309 -11.65 -12.67 -8.69
C TYR A 309 -11.93 -11.27 -8.14
N TYR A 310 -11.40 -10.22 -8.78
CA TYR A 310 -11.62 -8.85 -8.36
C TYR A 310 -13.09 -8.44 -8.44
N LYS A 311 -13.79 -8.85 -9.50
CA LYS A 311 -15.21 -8.58 -9.74
C LYS A 311 -16.08 -8.90 -8.53
N LYS A 312 -15.81 -10.01 -7.83
CA LYS A 312 -16.55 -10.39 -6.61
C LYS A 312 -16.40 -9.35 -5.49
N LYS A 313 -15.19 -8.84 -5.28
CA LYS A 313 -14.91 -7.76 -4.32
C LYS A 313 -15.57 -6.46 -4.77
N PHE A 314 -15.51 -6.16 -6.06
CA PHE A 314 -16.10 -4.94 -6.61
C PHE A 314 -17.63 -4.92 -6.47
N ILE A 315 -18.33 -6.01 -6.79
CA ILE A 315 -19.79 -6.14 -6.61
C ILE A 315 -20.19 -5.79 -5.17
N LEU A 316 -19.53 -6.38 -4.17
CA LEU A 316 -19.79 -6.07 -2.75
C LEU A 316 -19.55 -4.59 -2.41
N ARG A 317 -18.55 -3.95 -3.02
CA ARG A 317 -18.30 -2.50 -2.85
C ARG A 317 -19.42 -1.65 -3.46
N VAL A 318 -19.92 -2.03 -4.63
CA VAL A 318 -21.06 -1.33 -5.27
C VAL A 318 -22.32 -1.48 -4.44
N GLU A 319 -22.63 -2.69 -3.98
CA GLU A 319 -23.79 -2.96 -3.11
C GLU A 319 -23.75 -2.12 -1.84
N ASN A 320 -22.62 -2.12 -1.13
CA ASN A 320 -22.42 -1.30 0.07
C ASN A 320 -22.54 0.20 -0.21
N ALA A 321 -22.01 0.67 -1.35
CA ALA A 321 -22.06 2.09 -1.72
C ALA A 321 -23.51 2.53 -2.05
N VAL A 322 -24.30 1.66 -2.69
CA VAL A 322 -25.73 1.91 -2.95
C VAL A 322 -26.51 1.95 -1.65
N GLU A 323 -26.33 0.96 -0.77
CA GLU A 323 -27.02 0.87 0.53
C GLU A 323 -26.76 2.11 1.40
N ASN A 324 -25.53 2.60 1.40
CA ASN A 324 -25.11 3.75 2.21
C ASN A 324 -25.19 5.10 1.48
N LYS A 325 -25.75 5.14 0.25
CA LYS A 325 -25.84 6.35 -0.59
C LYS A 325 -24.51 7.08 -0.77
N SER A 326 -23.43 6.31 -0.93
CA SER A 326 -22.04 6.78 -1.00
C SER A 326 -21.35 6.43 -2.33
N LEU A 327 -22.12 6.34 -3.42
CA LEU A 327 -21.59 6.09 -4.78
C LEU A 327 -20.58 7.16 -5.23
N ASN A 328 -20.70 8.39 -4.72
CA ASN A 328 -19.73 9.47 -4.91
C ASN A 328 -18.33 9.15 -4.38
N ASN A 329 -18.16 8.15 -3.51
CA ASN A 329 -16.85 7.71 -3.03
C ASN A 329 -16.24 6.60 -3.90
N LEU A 330 -17.03 6.00 -4.80
CA LEU A 330 -16.64 4.88 -5.64
C LEU A 330 -16.49 5.28 -7.12
N ILE A 331 -17.30 6.22 -7.59
CA ILE A 331 -17.30 6.70 -8.98
C ILE A 331 -16.54 8.02 -9.05
N VAL A 332 -15.35 8.00 -9.67
CA VAL A 332 -14.56 9.22 -9.86
C VAL A 332 -15.13 10.00 -11.03
N THR A 333 -15.59 11.22 -10.78
CA THR A 333 -16.19 12.10 -11.77
C THR A 333 -15.24 13.18 -12.25
N GLU A 334 -15.39 13.60 -13.51
CA GLU A 334 -14.69 14.76 -14.03
C GLU A 334 -15.13 16.01 -13.29
N ARG A 335 -14.15 16.77 -12.78
CA ARG A 335 -14.35 18.14 -12.32
C ARG A 335 -13.69 19.09 -13.30
N GLU A 336 -14.44 20.08 -13.77
CA GLU A 336 -13.90 21.15 -14.61
C GLU A 336 -12.74 21.84 -13.85
N GLU A 337 -11.66 22.13 -14.57
CA GLU A 337 -10.59 22.97 -14.04
C GLU A 337 -11.12 24.40 -13.99
N GLU A 338 -11.50 24.86 -12.79
CA GLU A 338 -11.67 26.29 -12.56
C GLU A 338 -10.29 26.93 -12.63
N PHE A 339 -9.85 27.29 -13.84
CA PHE A 339 -8.75 28.23 -14.03
C PHE A 339 -9.16 29.54 -13.37
N LYS A 340 -8.65 29.79 -12.16
CA LYS A 340 -8.73 31.09 -11.52
C LYS A 340 -7.34 31.69 -11.47
N ASP A 341 -7.07 32.58 -12.43
CA ASP A 341 -6.02 33.59 -12.32
C ASP A 341 -6.28 34.45 -11.07
N ASN A 342 -5.82 34.00 -9.91
CA ASN A 342 -5.91 34.75 -8.68
C ASN A 342 -4.52 35.15 -8.20
N ILE A 343 -4.41 36.43 -7.81
CA ILE A 343 -3.17 37.09 -7.37
C ILE A 343 -2.71 36.44 -6.06
N PHE A 344 -1.86 35.44 -6.19
CA PHE A 344 -1.30 34.65 -5.10
C PHE A 344 -0.08 35.36 -4.47
N LEU A 345 0.03 35.34 -3.14
CA LEU A 345 1.24 35.80 -2.44
C LEU A 345 2.38 34.77 -2.61
N PHE A 346 2.07 33.47 -2.64
CA PHE A 346 3.01 32.41 -3.06
C PHE A 346 3.03 32.21 -4.57
N LYS A 347 4.03 32.80 -5.23
CA LYS A 347 4.25 32.57 -6.65
C LYS A 347 4.92 31.22 -6.82
N GLU A 348 4.23 30.31 -7.51
CA GLU A 348 4.78 29.02 -7.93
C GLU A 348 6.10 29.23 -8.68
N ASN A 349 7.10 28.39 -8.43
CA ASN A 349 8.44 28.44 -9.06
C ASN A 349 9.32 29.67 -8.76
N LYS A 350 9.11 30.38 -7.65
CA LYS A 350 9.99 31.49 -7.20
C LYS A 350 10.82 31.19 -5.94
N ARG A 351 11.06 29.91 -5.62
CA ARG A 351 11.94 29.54 -4.51
C ARG A 351 13.30 30.21 -4.68
N MET A 352 13.75 30.92 -3.66
CA MET A 352 15.04 31.60 -3.71
C MET A 352 16.21 30.61 -3.52
N SER A 353 17.42 31.03 -3.87
CA SER A 353 18.61 30.20 -3.65
C SER A 353 18.89 30.02 -2.15
N ASN A 354 19.49 28.89 -1.76
CA ASN A 354 19.89 28.67 -0.37
C ASN A 354 20.82 29.77 0.18
N SER A 355 21.67 30.36 -0.67
CA SER A 355 22.52 31.50 -0.28
C SER A 355 21.71 32.75 0.06
N ASP A 356 20.72 33.09 -0.78
CA ASP A 356 19.90 34.29 -0.59
C ASP A 356 18.97 34.12 0.62
N PHE A 357 18.38 32.92 0.77
CA PHE A 357 17.56 32.58 1.92
C PHE A 357 18.33 32.74 3.23
N ASN A 358 19.55 32.19 3.30
CA ASN A 358 20.39 32.31 4.49
C ASN A 358 20.78 33.76 4.83
N LEU A 359 20.96 34.63 3.82
CA LEU A 359 21.20 36.06 4.05
C LEU A 359 19.97 36.74 4.65
N ILE A 360 18.78 36.42 4.14
CA ILE A 360 17.51 36.95 4.64
C ILE A 360 17.26 36.48 6.08
N VAL A 361 17.42 35.18 6.38
CA VAL A 361 17.28 34.65 7.75
C VAL A 361 18.23 35.36 8.71
N LYS A 362 19.52 35.52 8.35
CA LYS A 362 20.48 36.27 9.17
C LYS A 362 20.07 37.72 9.40
N LYS A 363 19.47 38.37 8.38
CA LYS A 363 18.97 39.74 8.48
C LYS A 363 17.77 39.83 9.45
N ILE A 364 16.86 38.86 9.39
CA ILE A 364 15.70 38.76 10.30
C ILE A 364 16.16 38.50 11.73
N SER A 365 17.07 37.55 11.96
CA SER A 365 17.59 37.22 13.29
C SER A 365 18.32 38.38 13.97
N ARG A 366 18.95 39.27 13.18
CA ARG A 366 19.65 40.47 13.70
C ARG A 366 18.72 41.65 13.95
N CYS A 367 17.53 41.64 13.37
CA CYS A 367 16.56 42.73 13.51
C CYS A 367 15.88 42.63 14.89
N ARG A 368 15.91 43.71 15.67
CA ARG A 368 15.29 43.74 17.02
C ARG A 368 13.88 44.31 17.02
N ASN A 369 13.51 45.04 15.97
CA ASN A 369 12.19 45.64 15.82
C ASN A 369 11.28 44.67 15.07
N THR A 370 10.18 44.28 15.71
CA THR A 370 9.19 43.36 15.15
C THR A 370 8.58 43.89 13.84
N ILE A 371 8.31 45.19 13.72
CA ILE A 371 7.70 45.76 12.49
C ILE A 371 8.65 45.64 11.31
N ASP A 372 9.94 45.93 11.53
CA ASP A 372 10.98 45.85 10.50
C ASP A 372 11.23 44.40 10.07
N LYS A 373 11.17 43.43 10.99
CA LYS A 373 11.20 42.00 10.67
C LYS A 373 10.08 41.60 9.71
N ILE A 374 8.84 41.98 10.04
CA ILE A 374 7.65 41.65 9.24
C ILE A 374 7.74 42.32 7.84
N SER A 375 8.26 43.55 7.76
CA SER A 375 8.55 44.24 6.50
C SER A 375 9.56 43.48 5.63
N ILE A 376 10.64 42.96 6.22
CA ILE A 376 11.64 42.15 5.51
C ILE A 376 11.00 40.88 4.96
N ILE A 377 10.19 40.18 5.76
CA ILE A 377 9.50 38.95 5.34
C ILE A 377 8.58 39.23 4.14
N LYS A 378 7.69 40.22 4.27
CA LYS A 378 6.73 40.59 3.22
C LYS A 378 7.38 40.95 1.88
N SER A 379 8.55 41.59 1.92
CA SER A 379 9.22 42.09 0.71
C SER A 379 10.14 41.07 0.04
N ASN A 380 10.60 40.04 0.77
CA ASN A 380 11.60 39.11 0.26
C ASN A 380 11.08 37.68 0.10
N ILE A 381 10.04 37.28 0.83
CA ILE A 381 9.52 35.91 0.77
C ILE A 381 8.22 35.91 -0.01
N SER A 382 8.23 35.18 -1.13
CA SER A 382 7.10 35.11 -2.07
C SER A 382 6.82 33.70 -2.57
N SER A 383 7.42 32.68 -1.95
CA SER A 383 7.21 31.27 -2.24
C SER A 383 6.71 30.56 -0.98
N LEU A 384 5.83 29.58 -1.15
CA LEU A 384 5.35 28.75 -0.04
C LEU A 384 6.52 28.02 0.62
N ASN A 385 7.43 27.45 -0.17
CA ASN A 385 8.59 26.72 0.34
C ASN A 385 9.50 27.61 1.18
N ASP A 386 9.79 28.83 0.71
CA ASP A 386 10.61 29.77 1.48
C ASP A 386 9.90 30.23 2.78
N MET A 387 8.57 30.30 2.80
CA MET A 387 7.81 30.58 4.03
C MET A 387 7.87 29.41 5.01
N LEU A 388 7.69 28.18 4.54
CA LEU A 388 7.80 26.99 5.40
C LEU A 388 9.23 26.84 5.94
N ASP A 389 10.24 27.07 5.11
CA ASP A 389 11.64 27.10 5.53
C ASP A 389 11.87 28.22 6.57
N LEU A 390 11.26 29.40 6.40
CA LEU A 390 11.36 30.50 7.37
C LEU A 390 10.77 30.11 8.73
N PHE A 391 9.59 29.47 8.75
CA PHE A 391 8.96 29.01 9.98
C PHE A 391 9.84 28.01 10.74
N ASN A 392 10.61 27.21 10.01
CA ASN A 392 11.56 26.24 10.57
C ASN A 392 12.97 26.81 10.82
N ALA A 393 13.26 28.05 10.41
CA ALA A 393 14.58 28.68 10.54
C ALA A 393 14.90 29.22 11.94
N HIS A 394 14.02 29.00 12.93
CA HIS A 394 14.16 29.47 14.32
C HIS A 394 14.49 30.97 14.43
N CYS A 395 13.87 31.81 13.59
CA CYS A 395 14.10 33.26 13.55
C CYS A 395 12.88 34.11 13.98
N LEU A 396 11.76 33.45 14.25
CA LEU A 396 10.49 34.01 14.73
C LEU A 396 10.16 33.44 16.11
N TYR A 397 9.57 34.26 16.99
CA TYR A 397 9.19 33.83 18.33
C TYR A 397 7.83 34.37 18.78
N GLY A 398 7.01 33.51 19.39
CA GLY A 398 5.76 33.87 20.07
C GLY A 398 4.84 34.74 19.19
N LYS A 399 4.59 35.99 19.62
CA LYS A 399 3.69 36.92 18.92
C LYS A 399 4.14 37.29 17.50
N GLU A 400 5.41 37.05 17.14
CA GLU A 400 5.91 37.31 15.79
C GLU A 400 5.25 36.41 14.75
N PHE A 401 4.94 35.15 15.08
CA PHE A 401 4.22 34.23 14.19
C PHE A 401 2.85 34.78 13.80
N LYS A 402 2.08 35.26 14.78
CA LYS A 402 0.78 35.88 14.55
C LYS A 402 0.86 37.02 13.53
N LEU A 403 1.85 37.90 13.67
CA LEU A 403 2.02 39.03 12.75
C LEU A 403 2.40 38.59 11.33
N VAL A 404 3.12 37.47 11.19
CA VAL A 404 3.40 36.88 9.88
C VAL A 404 2.13 36.28 9.28
N PHE A 405 1.31 35.56 10.07
CA PHE A 405 0.04 35.02 9.59
C PHE A 405 -0.97 36.12 9.21
N ASP A 406 -0.94 37.26 9.89
CA ASP A 406 -1.75 38.44 9.53
C ASP A 406 -1.37 39.05 8.17
N LEU A 407 -0.18 38.77 7.63
CA LEU A 407 0.19 39.15 6.27
C LEU A 407 -0.49 38.28 5.20
N LEU A 408 -0.97 37.10 5.56
CA LEU A 408 -1.48 36.09 4.64
C LEU A 408 -2.96 36.34 4.36
N GLY A 409 -3.34 36.18 3.08
CA GLY A 409 -4.72 36.19 2.65
C GLY A 409 -5.41 34.86 2.97
N ASP A 410 -6.72 34.79 2.70
CA ASP A 410 -7.51 33.60 3.03
C ASP A 410 -7.05 32.38 2.21
N MET A 411 -6.54 32.55 0.99
CA MET A 411 -5.98 31.46 0.20
C MET A 411 -4.69 30.90 0.81
N GLU A 412 -3.75 31.76 1.19
CA GLU A 412 -2.50 31.33 1.82
C GLU A 412 -2.75 30.65 3.17
N LEU A 413 -3.70 31.16 3.95
CA LEU A 413 -4.14 30.52 5.19
C LEU A 413 -4.83 29.17 4.92
N THR A 414 -5.55 29.03 3.81
CA THR A 414 -6.16 27.76 3.39
C THR A 414 -5.08 26.73 3.04
N ILE A 415 -4.04 27.12 2.32
CA ILE A 415 -2.91 26.25 2.00
C ILE A 415 -2.26 25.76 3.28
N LEU A 416 -1.86 26.67 4.17
CA LEU A 416 -1.26 26.29 5.45
C LEU A 416 -2.19 25.37 6.26
N SER A 417 -3.50 25.63 6.23
CA SER A 417 -4.49 24.77 6.88
C SER A 417 -4.51 23.36 6.28
N LYS A 418 -4.38 23.22 4.95
CA LYS A 418 -4.25 21.91 4.28
C LYS A 418 -2.98 21.17 4.67
N ILE A 419 -1.89 21.88 4.95
CA ILE A 419 -0.64 21.27 5.44
C ILE A 419 -0.78 20.80 6.89
N VAL A 420 -1.28 21.68 7.77
CA VAL A 420 -1.35 21.41 9.21
C VAL A 420 -2.42 20.38 9.56
N PHE A 421 -3.57 20.40 8.87
CA PHE A 421 -4.71 19.53 9.16
C PHE A 421 -4.91 18.45 8.09
N TYR A 422 -3.83 18.00 7.44
CA TYR A 422 -3.91 17.05 6.32
C TYR A 422 -4.77 15.82 6.66
N GLU A 423 -4.51 15.20 7.82
CA GLU A 423 -5.23 14.02 8.29
C GLU A 423 -6.65 14.32 8.75
N GLU A 424 -6.88 15.43 9.47
CA GLU A 424 -8.19 15.79 9.98
C GLU A 424 -9.16 16.20 8.87
N LEU A 425 -8.65 16.83 7.82
CA LEU A 425 -9.40 17.21 6.63
C LEU A 425 -9.78 16.02 5.75
N ARG A 426 -9.23 14.82 6.00
CA ARG A 426 -9.67 13.59 5.33
C ARG A 426 -11.10 13.18 5.70
N ASP A 427 -11.59 13.59 6.87
CA ASP A 427 -12.95 13.29 7.34
C ASP A 427 -13.93 14.40 6.91
N ASP A 428 -14.55 14.20 5.75
CA ASP A 428 -15.35 15.20 5.02
C ASP A 428 -16.63 15.67 5.76
N ASN A 429 -16.95 15.07 6.90
CA ASN A 429 -18.16 15.38 7.67
C ASN A 429 -17.95 16.44 8.77
N ARG A 430 -16.71 16.87 9.03
CA ARG A 430 -16.41 17.85 10.08
C ARG A 430 -16.22 19.25 9.48
N LYS A 431 -16.99 20.23 9.98
CA LYS A 431 -16.75 21.65 9.67
C LYS A 431 -15.36 22.07 10.12
N PHE A 432 -14.68 22.90 9.34
CA PHE A 432 -13.32 23.33 9.62
C PHE A 432 -13.16 23.98 11.00
N LEU A 433 -14.13 24.79 11.42
CA LEU A 433 -14.16 25.37 12.76
C LEU A 433 -14.07 24.31 13.88
N LYS A 434 -14.69 23.15 13.69
CA LYS A 434 -14.65 22.05 14.67
C LYS A 434 -13.27 21.39 14.69
N ILE A 435 -12.66 21.18 13.53
CA ILE A 435 -11.29 20.65 13.41
C ILE A 435 -10.30 21.55 14.17
N ILE A 436 -10.39 22.87 13.96
CA ILE A 436 -9.54 23.86 14.65
C ILE A 436 -9.70 23.78 16.18
N LEU A 437 -10.95 23.69 16.68
CA LEU A 437 -11.23 23.65 18.12
C LEU A 437 -10.79 22.35 18.81
N ASP A 438 -10.86 21.23 18.09
CA ASP A 438 -10.44 19.91 18.58
C ASP A 438 -8.91 19.75 18.52
N SER A 439 -8.24 20.47 17.62
CA SER A 439 -6.78 20.44 17.46
C SER A 439 -6.05 21.09 18.64
N LYS A 440 -5.17 20.32 19.30
CA LYS A 440 -4.41 20.78 20.48
C LYS A 440 -2.94 20.34 20.49
N LYS A 441 -2.49 19.62 19.47
CA LYS A 441 -1.15 19.00 19.44
C LYS A 441 -0.56 19.10 18.05
N SER A 442 0.62 19.70 17.95
CA SER A 442 1.55 19.54 16.84
C SER A 442 2.97 19.45 17.43
N ASN A 443 3.88 18.80 16.71
CA ASN A 443 5.30 18.72 17.09
C ASN A 443 6.10 19.96 16.64
N ASP A 444 5.56 20.74 15.69
CA ASP A 444 6.22 21.91 15.12
C ASP A 444 5.72 23.19 15.80
N GLU A 445 6.65 24.04 16.25
CA GLU A 445 6.35 25.30 16.97
C GLU A 445 5.43 26.23 16.17
N TRP A 446 5.70 26.40 14.87
CA TRP A 446 4.92 27.29 14.03
C TRP A 446 3.48 26.77 13.83
N GLN A 447 3.29 25.45 13.78
CA GLN A 447 1.96 24.85 13.63
C GLN A 447 1.12 25.07 14.89
N ILE A 448 1.73 24.97 16.08
CA ILE A 448 1.06 25.30 17.35
C ILE A 448 0.57 26.75 17.30
N HIS A 449 1.43 27.70 16.94
CA HIS A 449 1.06 29.10 16.83
C HIS A 449 0.03 29.37 15.71
N PHE A 450 0.07 28.59 14.63
CA PHE A 450 -0.91 28.69 13.55
C PHE A 450 -2.31 28.19 13.98
N ILE A 451 -2.37 27.09 14.73
CA ILE A 451 -3.61 26.57 15.32
C ILE A 451 -4.20 27.61 16.29
N GLU A 452 -3.37 28.15 17.20
CA GLU A 452 -3.78 29.22 18.12
C GLU A 452 -4.26 30.46 17.37
N TYR A 453 -3.61 30.82 16.26
CA TYR A 453 -4.03 31.92 15.40
C TYR A 453 -5.44 31.67 14.83
N LEU A 454 -5.67 30.51 14.23
CA LEU A 454 -6.96 30.14 13.64
C LEU A 454 -8.08 30.07 14.69
N GLN A 455 -7.79 29.58 15.91
CA GLN A 455 -8.75 29.54 17.02
C GLN A 455 -9.24 30.94 17.46
N ASN A 456 -8.41 31.96 17.25
CA ASN A 456 -8.72 33.35 17.59
C ASN A 456 -9.25 34.18 16.41
N LEU A 457 -9.39 33.59 15.21
CA LEU A 457 -9.96 34.27 14.05
C LEU A 457 -11.48 34.43 14.18
N GLU A 458 -12.00 35.48 13.57
CA GLU A 458 -13.44 35.65 13.44
C GLU A 458 -14.06 34.53 12.58
N LYS A 459 -15.24 34.07 12.97
CA LYS A 459 -15.98 33.00 12.29
C LYS A 459 -16.19 33.27 10.80
N ASN A 460 -16.37 34.53 10.41
CA ASN A 460 -16.54 34.91 9.01
C ASN A 460 -15.28 34.62 8.17
N ARG A 461 -14.10 34.89 8.73
CA ARG A 461 -12.82 34.61 8.06
C ARG A 461 -12.55 33.11 8.00
N ILE A 462 -12.88 32.35 9.05
CA ILE A 462 -12.79 30.88 9.04
C ILE A 462 -13.69 30.28 7.94
N ASN A 463 -14.92 30.79 7.79
CA ASN A 463 -15.81 30.35 6.71
C ASN A 463 -15.28 30.73 5.31
N SER A 464 -14.56 31.85 5.20
CA SER A 464 -13.91 32.27 3.94
C SER A 464 -12.78 31.32 3.56
N ILE A 465 -11.91 30.99 4.52
CA ILE A 465 -10.86 29.97 4.39
C ILE A 465 -11.47 28.61 4.00
N GLU A 466 -12.54 28.20 4.69
CA GLU A 466 -13.21 26.90 4.43
C GLU A 466 -13.76 26.79 3.00
N ARG A 467 -14.21 27.90 2.39
CA ARG A 467 -14.68 27.92 0.99
C ARG A 467 -13.56 27.65 0.00
N TYR A 468 -12.34 28.10 0.29
CA TYR A 468 -11.20 27.87 -0.60
C TYR A 468 -10.67 26.43 -0.55
N PHE A 469 -11.10 25.57 0.39
CA PHE A 469 -10.64 24.17 0.41
C PHE A 469 -11.04 23.38 -0.83
N SER A 470 -12.20 23.69 -1.43
CA SER A 470 -12.63 23.09 -2.69
C SER A 470 -12.00 23.73 -3.92
N GLU A 471 -11.49 24.96 -3.79
CA GLU A 471 -10.93 25.73 -4.92
C GLU A 471 -9.43 25.45 -5.11
N ILE A 472 -8.68 25.31 -4.01
CA ILE A 472 -7.23 25.07 -4.06
C ILE A 472 -6.99 23.58 -4.16
N ASN A 473 -6.37 23.09 -5.23
CA ASN A 473 -6.01 21.67 -5.34
C ASN A 473 -4.65 21.41 -4.67
N TYR A 474 -4.46 20.24 -4.03
CA TYR A 474 -3.13 19.90 -3.51
C TYR A 474 -2.07 19.81 -4.62
N GLU A 475 -2.48 19.57 -5.87
CA GLU A 475 -1.59 19.62 -7.04
C GLU A 475 -0.98 21.01 -7.31
N GLU A 476 -1.67 22.08 -6.91
CA GLU A 476 -1.20 23.47 -7.01
C GLU A 476 -0.27 23.83 -5.83
N ILE A 477 -0.17 22.94 -4.83
CA ILE A 477 0.69 23.10 -3.67
C ILE A 477 1.96 22.28 -3.94
N SER A 478 2.99 22.89 -4.54
CA SER A 478 4.30 22.23 -4.66
C SER A 478 4.96 22.13 -3.29
N PHE A 479 4.92 20.94 -2.69
CA PHE A 479 5.63 20.61 -1.45
C PHE A 479 7.15 20.38 -1.63
N TYR A 480 7.62 20.39 -2.88
CA TYR A 480 9.02 20.17 -3.26
C TYR A 480 9.63 21.40 -3.95
#